data_AF-A0A953CQB9-F1
#
_entry.id   AF-A0A953CQB9-F1
#
_cell.length_a   1.000
_cell.length_b   1.000
_cell.length_c   1.000
_cell.angle_alpha   90.00
_cell.angle_beta   90.00
_cell.angle_gamma   90.00
#
_symmetry.space_group_name_H-M   'P 1'
#
loop_
_entity.id
_entity.type
_entity.pdbx_description
1 polymer ?
#
loop_
_entity_poly.entity_id
_entity_poly.type
_entity_poly.pdbx_seq_one_letter_code
_entity_poly.pdbx_strand_id
1 'polypeptide(L)'
;AMTPRDFGPPTHEPRAHLPALARTGERVAFVFGPERTGLTNADVYRCHACLSIPTHPDYGSLNLAQAVQLIAYEWRQALGGFEVTPRTPDPDIADAAEVQAALAHWHEVLQAIGYLDPAAPKRLMPRLNQLLNRAQLRRDELHILRGIARAARRHVR
;
A
#
# COMPACT_ATOMS: atom_id res chain seq x y z
N ALA A 1 -11.13 -25.14 -9.63
CA ALA A 1 -10.71 -25.49 -8.25
C ALA A 1 -10.01 -26.85 -8.27
N MET A 2 -8.96 -27.05 -7.47
CA MET A 2 -8.27 -28.34 -7.37
C MET A 2 -9.26 -29.35 -6.76
N THR A 3 -9.69 -30.35 -7.52
CA THR A 3 -10.53 -31.43 -6.99
C THR A 3 -9.75 -32.11 -5.86
N PRO A 4 -10.33 -32.26 -4.66
CA PRO A 4 -9.69 -33.02 -3.58
C PRO A 4 -9.30 -34.40 -4.13
N ARG A 5 -8.01 -34.74 -4.07
CA ARG A 5 -7.55 -36.07 -4.45
C ARG A 5 -7.71 -36.93 -3.20
N ASP A 6 -8.48 -38.02 -3.29
CA ASP A 6 -8.83 -38.90 -2.16
C ASP A 6 -7.60 -39.44 -1.41
N PHE A 7 -6.45 -39.48 -2.07
CA PHE A 7 -5.16 -39.82 -1.51
C PHE A 7 -4.15 -38.77 -1.96
N GLY A 8 -3.42 -38.17 -1.02
CA GLY A 8 -2.41 -37.14 -1.28
C GLY A 8 -1.86 -36.55 0.02
N PRO A 9 -0.71 -35.86 -0.03
CA PRO A 9 -0.19 -35.14 1.13
C PRO A 9 -1.15 -34.01 1.56
N PRO A 10 -1.05 -33.51 2.80
CA PRO A 10 -1.92 -32.45 3.28
C PRO A 10 -1.85 -31.22 2.37
N THR A 11 -3.00 -30.59 2.14
CA THR A 11 -3.10 -29.36 1.33
C THR A 11 -3.06 -28.14 2.24
N HIS A 12 -2.20 -27.19 1.89
CA HIS A 12 -1.99 -25.97 2.65
C HIS A 12 -2.11 -24.72 1.79
N GLU A 13 -2.53 -23.63 2.42
CA GLU A 13 -2.45 -22.28 1.86
C GLU A 13 -1.00 -21.77 2.00
N PRO A 14 -0.38 -21.21 0.94
CA PRO A 14 1.05 -20.86 0.95
C PRO A 14 1.43 -19.90 2.07
N ARG A 15 0.68 -18.82 2.29
CA ARG A 15 1.06 -17.76 3.23
C ARG A 15 1.13 -18.27 4.67
N ALA A 16 0.19 -19.12 5.07
CA ALA A 16 0.18 -19.74 6.39
C ALA A 16 1.28 -20.81 6.57
N HIS A 17 1.65 -21.53 5.50
CA HIS A 17 2.51 -22.71 5.59
C HIS A 17 4.01 -22.41 5.44
N LEU A 18 4.37 -21.57 4.47
CA LEU A 18 5.77 -21.34 4.10
C LEU A 18 6.64 -20.74 5.23
N PRO A 19 6.16 -19.87 6.12
CA PRO A 19 7.00 -19.34 7.21
C PRO A 19 7.49 -20.42 8.19
N ALA A 20 6.68 -21.45 8.45
CA ALA A 20 7.10 -22.56 9.30
C ALA A 20 8.22 -23.36 8.62
N LEU A 21 8.06 -23.64 7.32
CA LEU A 21 9.04 -24.36 6.52
C LEU A 21 10.35 -23.57 6.37
N ALA A 22 10.29 -22.25 6.16
CA ALA A 22 11.46 -21.38 6.06
C ALA A 22 12.35 -21.43 7.31
N ARG A 23 11.75 -21.56 8.50
CA ARG A 23 12.49 -21.65 9.78
C ARG A 23 13.21 -22.97 9.99
N THR A 24 12.88 -24.02 9.23
CA THR A 24 13.55 -25.33 9.36
C THR A 24 15.00 -25.30 8.86
N GLY A 25 15.33 -24.39 7.93
CA GLY A 25 16.62 -24.35 7.25
C GLY A 25 16.86 -25.50 6.27
N GLU A 26 15.84 -26.34 6.02
CA GLU A 26 15.93 -27.44 5.05
C GLU A 26 15.91 -26.94 3.61
N ARG A 27 16.42 -27.78 2.70
CA ARG A 27 16.29 -27.51 1.26
C ARG A 27 14.87 -27.83 0.81
N VAL A 28 14.16 -26.81 0.33
CA VAL A 28 12.79 -26.93 -0.17
C VAL A 28 12.79 -26.97 -1.70
N ALA A 29 12.00 -27.88 -2.27
CA ALA A 29 11.71 -27.92 -3.70
C ALA A 29 10.23 -27.62 -3.95
N PHE A 30 9.96 -26.68 -4.87
CA PHE A 30 8.62 -26.42 -5.38
C PHE A 30 8.46 -27.10 -6.73
N VAL A 31 7.48 -27.99 -6.84
CA VAL A 31 7.22 -28.75 -8.06
C VAL A 31 5.97 -28.20 -8.73
N PHE A 32 6.07 -27.86 -10.02
CA PHE A 32 4.96 -27.36 -10.82
C PHE A 32 4.75 -28.27 -12.03
N GLY A 33 3.48 -28.54 -12.36
CA GLY A 33 3.12 -29.35 -13.52
C GLY A 33 2.87 -28.50 -14.78
N PRO A 34 2.71 -29.13 -15.95
CA PRO A 34 2.33 -28.42 -17.18
C PRO A 34 1.01 -27.65 -17.03
N GLU A 35 0.89 -26.49 -17.68
CA GLU A 35 -0.23 -25.56 -17.49
C GLU A 35 -1.62 -26.20 -17.68
N ARG A 36 -1.78 -27.04 -18.71
CA ARG A 36 -3.09 -27.63 -19.04
C ARG A 36 -3.49 -28.81 -18.17
N THR A 37 -2.51 -29.56 -17.65
CA THR A 37 -2.75 -30.87 -17.03
C THR A 37 -2.38 -30.90 -15.55
N GLY A 38 -1.61 -29.93 -15.08
CA GLY A 38 -1.06 -29.91 -13.74
C GLY A 38 -0.14 -31.11 -13.45
N LEU A 39 0.12 -31.34 -12.16
CA LEU A 39 0.92 -32.47 -11.69
C LEU A 39 0.15 -33.78 -11.82
N THR A 40 0.84 -34.84 -12.24
CA THR A 40 0.27 -36.19 -12.22
C THR A 40 0.07 -36.65 -10.76
N ASN A 41 -0.70 -37.72 -10.55
CA ASN A 41 -0.80 -38.32 -9.21
C ASN A 41 0.56 -38.82 -8.70
N ALA A 42 1.38 -39.40 -9.58
CA ALA A 42 2.72 -39.87 -9.24
C ALA A 42 3.64 -38.72 -8.78
N ASP A 43 3.52 -37.53 -9.38
CA ASP A 43 4.27 -36.35 -8.94
C ASP A 43 3.80 -35.88 -7.55
N VAL A 44 2.48 -35.82 -7.33
CA VAL A 44 1.89 -35.40 -6.05
C VAL A 44 2.28 -36.35 -4.92
N TYR A 45 2.32 -37.67 -5.17
CA TYR A 45 2.71 -38.66 -4.17
C TYR A 45 4.18 -38.59 -3.73
N ARG A 46 5.03 -37.89 -4.49
CA ARG A 46 6.44 -37.64 -4.11
C ARG A 46 6.61 -36.36 -3.30
N CYS A 47 5.56 -35.58 -3.13
CA CYS A 47 5.59 -34.31 -2.39
C CYS A 47 5.17 -34.52 -0.93
N HIS A 48 5.77 -33.73 -0.03
CA HIS A 48 5.41 -33.73 1.40
C HIS A 48 4.13 -32.94 1.70
N ALA A 49 3.76 -32.00 0.81
CA ALA A 49 2.61 -31.12 0.93
C ALA A 49 2.09 -30.74 -0.46
N CYS A 50 0.80 -30.43 -0.55
CA CYS A 50 0.23 -29.72 -1.69
C CYS A 50 -0.01 -28.26 -1.30
N LEU A 51 0.31 -27.32 -2.20
CA LEU A 51 0.00 -25.91 -2.02
C LEU A 51 -1.21 -25.53 -2.87
N SER A 52 -2.22 -24.93 -2.26
CA SER A 52 -3.40 -24.40 -2.95
C SER A 52 -3.41 -22.88 -2.81
N ILE A 53 -3.11 -22.18 -3.90
CA ILE A 53 -3.20 -20.71 -3.96
C ILE A 53 -4.68 -20.31 -3.91
N PRO A 54 -5.10 -19.50 -2.92
CA PRO A 54 -6.48 -19.01 -2.86
C PRO A 54 -6.81 -18.21 -4.13
N THR A 55 -7.88 -18.63 -4.80
CA THR A 55 -8.38 -18.06 -6.05
C THR A 55 -9.90 -17.97 -5.97
N HIS A 56 -10.55 -17.35 -6.95
CA HIS A 56 -12.00 -17.30 -6.99
C HIS A 56 -12.57 -18.74 -7.08
N PRO A 57 -13.60 -19.10 -6.30
CA PRO A 57 -14.12 -20.48 -6.27
C PRO A 57 -14.56 -20.99 -7.64
N ASP A 58 -15.20 -20.12 -8.43
CA ASP A 58 -15.71 -20.46 -9.77
C ASP A 58 -14.62 -20.47 -10.86
N TYR A 59 -13.44 -19.89 -10.60
CA TYR A 59 -12.33 -19.84 -11.54
C TYR A 59 -11.01 -19.93 -10.79
N GLY A 60 -10.62 -21.17 -10.51
CA GLY A 60 -9.44 -21.48 -9.69
C GLY A 60 -8.19 -21.90 -10.46
N SER A 61 -8.15 -21.69 -11.78
CA SER A 61 -6.99 -22.04 -12.60
C SER A 61 -6.12 -20.81 -12.83
N LEU A 62 -4.86 -20.90 -12.42
CA LEU A 62 -3.84 -19.91 -12.73
C LEU A 62 -3.01 -20.41 -13.92
N ASN A 63 -2.54 -19.49 -14.75
CA ASN A 63 -1.48 -19.82 -15.69
C ASN A 63 -0.22 -20.25 -14.90
N LEU A 64 0.59 -21.15 -15.47
CA LEU A 64 1.78 -21.69 -14.82
C LEU A 64 2.73 -20.58 -14.31
N ALA A 65 3.01 -19.56 -15.12
CA ALA A 65 3.87 -18.45 -14.72
C ALA A 65 3.30 -17.66 -13.55
N GLN A 66 1.97 -17.50 -13.47
CA GLN A 66 1.30 -16.82 -12.35
C GLN A 66 1.42 -17.63 -11.06
N ALA A 67 1.21 -18.94 -11.14
CA ALA A 67 1.37 -19.82 -9.98
C ALA A 67 2.82 -19.81 -9.47
N VAL A 68 3.80 -19.91 -10.37
CA VAL A 68 5.23 -19.81 -10.04
C VAL A 68 5.55 -18.46 -9.40
N GLN A 69 5.08 -17.35 -9.99
CA GLN A 69 5.35 -16.00 -9.47
C GLN A 69 4.79 -15.81 -8.05
N LEU A 70 3.57 -16.28 -7.78
CA LEU A 70 2.96 -16.17 -6.45
C LEU A 70 3.68 -17.00 -5.40
N ILE A 71 4.04 -18.25 -5.72
CA ILE A 71 4.81 -19.10 -4.79
C ILE A 71 6.20 -18.53 -4.56
N ALA A 72 6.89 -18.06 -5.60
CA ALA A 72 8.21 -17.43 -5.45
C ALA A 72 8.14 -16.18 -4.58
N TYR A 73 7.09 -15.36 -4.74
CA TYR A 73 6.87 -14.19 -3.92
C TYR A 73 6.58 -14.55 -2.46
N GLU A 74 5.62 -15.44 -2.20
CA GLU A 74 5.29 -15.88 -0.83
C GLU A 74 6.50 -16.55 -0.15
N TRP A 75 7.29 -17.33 -0.88
CA TRP A 75 8.55 -17.88 -0.37
C TRP A 75 9.56 -16.78 -0.03
N ARG A 76 9.71 -15.76 -0.88
CA ARG A 76 10.58 -14.62 -0.55
C ARG A 76 10.11 -13.89 0.71
N GLN A 77 8.81 -13.69 0.87
CA GLN A 77 8.24 -13.07 2.07
C GLN A 77 8.48 -13.94 3.31
N ALA A 78 8.34 -15.27 3.21
CA ALA A 78 8.65 -16.20 4.30
C ALA A 78 10.15 -16.18 4.71
N LEU A 79 11.04 -15.87 3.76
CA LEU A 79 12.48 -15.68 4.01
C LEU A 79 12.85 -14.28 4.53
N GLY A 80 11.86 -13.42 4.81
CA GLY A 80 12.06 -12.06 5.35
C GLY A 80 11.84 -10.93 4.36
N GLY A 81 11.50 -11.22 3.10
CA GLY A 81 11.13 -10.21 2.11
C GLY A 81 12.30 -9.31 1.67
N PHE A 82 11.97 -8.21 0.99
CA PHE A 82 12.88 -7.11 0.71
C PHE A 82 12.23 -5.82 1.21
N GLU A 83 13.04 -4.88 1.70
CA GLU A 83 12.53 -3.54 1.99
C GLU A 83 12.13 -2.84 0.69
N VAL A 84 11.05 -2.05 0.75
CA VAL A 84 10.67 -1.20 -0.37
C VAL A 84 11.59 0.01 -0.36
N THR A 85 12.53 0.05 -1.31
CA THR A 85 13.38 1.23 -1.52
C THR A 85 12.63 2.25 -2.38
N PRO A 86 12.40 3.48 -1.88
CA PRO A 86 11.85 4.56 -2.70
C PRO A 86 12.72 4.79 -3.94
N ARG A 87 12.10 4.90 -5.12
CA ARG A 87 12.80 5.18 -6.39
C ARG A 87 12.81 6.66 -6.74
N THR A 88 12.26 7.50 -5.86
CA THR A 88 12.16 8.95 -6.01
C THR A 88 12.80 9.62 -4.81
N PRO A 89 13.29 10.85 -4.96
CA PRO A 89 13.73 11.66 -3.82
C PRO A 89 12.62 11.79 -2.78
N ASP A 90 13.03 11.98 -1.53
CA ASP A 90 12.08 12.32 -0.48
C ASP A 90 11.35 13.63 -0.83
N PRO A 91 10.04 13.69 -0.60
CA PRO A 91 9.27 14.89 -0.88
C PRO A 91 9.76 16.04 0.00
N ASP A 92 9.85 17.23 -0.58
CA ASP A 92 10.27 18.42 0.14
C ASP A 92 9.10 18.98 0.98
N ILE A 93 8.83 18.32 2.11
CA ILE A 93 7.72 18.64 3.00
C ILE A 93 7.95 19.99 3.69
N ALA A 94 6.91 20.82 3.69
CA ALA A 94 6.91 22.07 4.43
C ALA A 94 6.93 21.81 5.93
N ASP A 95 7.80 22.50 6.65
CA ASP A 95 7.90 22.31 8.09
C ASP A 95 6.71 22.96 8.84
N ALA A 96 6.62 22.68 10.13
CA ALA A 96 5.54 23.21 10.97
C ALA A 96 5.52 24.75 11.00
N ALA A 97 6.69 25.40 10.98
CA ALA A 97 6.79 26.86 11.02
C ALA A 97 6.29 27.47 9.70
N GLU A 98 6.64 26.88 8.56
CA GLU A 98 6.14 27.26 7.24
C GLU A 98 4.62 27.15 7.17
N VAL A 99 4.06 26.03 7.65
CA VAL A 99 2.60 25.81 7.71
C VAL A 99 1.92 26.85 8.61
N GLN A 100 2.45 27.13 9.80
CA GLN A 100 1.90 28.16 10.68
C GLN A 100 1.98 29.57 10.08
N ALA A 101 3.08 29.90 9.39
CA ALA A 101 3.23 31.17 8.70
C ALA A 101 2.20 31.32 7.56
N ALA A 102 1.94 30.23 6.82
CA ALA A 102 0.89 30.22 5.81
C ALA A 102 -0.51 30.38 6.42
N LEU A 103 -0.81 29.72 7.54
CA LEU A 103 -2.07 29.88 8.26
C LEU A 103 -2.28 31.31 8.76
N ALA A 104 -1.25 31.96 9.29
CA ALA A 104 -1.31 33.35 9.70
C ALA A 104 -1.65 34.26 8.52
N HIS A 105 -0.99 34.05 7.36
CA HIS A 105 -1.30 34.80 6.15
C HIS A 105 -2.75 34.56 5.67
N TRP A 106 -3.21 33.31 5.68
CA TRP A 106 -4.60 32.98 5.34
C TRP A 106 -5.60 33.59 6.32
N HIS A 107 -5.28 33.68 7.61
CA HIS A 107 -6.11 34.36 8.59
C HIS A 107 -6.35 35.82 8.16
N GLU A 108 -5.29 36.57 7.88
CA GLU A 108 -5.39 37.97 7.42
C GLU A 108 -6.22 38.10 6.14
N VAL A 109 -6.00 37.21 5.17
CA VAL A 109 -6.70 37.25 3.88
C VAL A 109 -8.18 36.93 4.07
N LEU A 110 -8.53 35.91 4.85
CA LEU A 110 -9.91 35.51 5.09
C LEU A 110 -10.70 36.61 5.82
N GLN A 111 -10.05 37.37 6.72
CA GLN A 111 -10.66 38.57 7.31
C GLN A 111 -10.84 39.67 6.26
N ALA A 112 -9.81 39.96 5.47
CA ALA A 112 -9.83 41.03 4.48
C ALA A 112 -10.94 40.82 3.44
N ILE A 113 -11.16 39.58 2.99
CA ILE A 113 -12.21 39.25 2.01
C ILE A 113 -13.61 39.07 2.62
N GLY A 114 -13.77 39.27 3.93
CA GLY A 114 -15.05 39.16 4.64
C GLY A 114 -15.54 37.72 4.89
N TYR A 115 -14.73 36.69 4.65
CA TYR A 115 -15.11 35.29 4.92
C TYR A 115 -15.00 34.95 6.42
N LEU A 116 -13.98 35.50 7.08
CA LEU A 116 -13.77 35.35 8.51
C LEU A 116 -14.13 36.64 9.25
N ASP A 117 -15.21 36.60 10.03
CA ASP A 117 -15.56 37.67 10.96
C ASP A 117 -14.68 37.57 12.23
N PRO A 118 -13.84 38.58 12.54
CA PRO A 118 -13.04 38.58 13.77
C PRO A 118 -13.87 38.58 15.06
N ALA A 119 -15.09 39.10 15.02
CA ALA A 119 -16.01 39.12 16.16
C ALA A 119 -16.73 37.76 16.36
N ALA A 120 -16.76 36.92 15.31
CA ALA A 120 -17.37 35.59 15.36
C ALA A 120 -16.53 34.54 14.60
N PRO A 121 -15.27 34.28 15.00
CA PRO A 121 -14.33 33.48 14.21
C PRO A 121 -14.66 31.98 14.12
N LYS A 122 -15.62 31.52 14.94
CA LYS A 122 -16.02 30.10 15.10
C LYS A 122 -14.77 29.21 15.24
N ARG A 123 -14.78 28.00 14.66
CA ARG A 123 -13.67 27.03 14.66
C ARG A 123 -12.95 26.96 13.32
N LEU A 124 -13.00 28.02 12.50
CA LEU A 124 -12.45 27.99 11.14
C LEU A 124 -10.94 27.78 11.14
N MET A 125 -10.18 28.66 11.81
CA MET A 125 -8.71 28.57 11.81
C MET A 125 -8.18 27.26 12.41
N PRO A 126 -8.71 26.73 13.54
CA PRO A 126 -8.35 25.41 14.03
C PRO A 126 -8.62 24.28 13.01
N ARG A 127 -9.74 24.34 12.28
CA ARG A 127 -10.07 23.34 11.23
C ARG A 127 -9.12 23.43 10.03
N LEU A 128 -8.74 24.65 9.62
CA LEU A 128 -7.75 24.85 8.57
C LEU A 128 -6.37 24.34 9.00
N ASN A 129 -5.96 24.59 10.25
CA ASN A 129 -4.71 24.05 10.78
C ASN A 129 -4.70 22.51 10.74
N GLN A 130 -5.78 21.88 11.19
CA GLN A 130 -5.93 20.43 11.12
C GLN A 130 -5.91 19.90 9.67
N LEU A 131 -6.52 20.64 8.74
CA LEU A 131 -6.51 20.30 7.32
C LEU A 131 -5.09 20.31 6.75
N LEU A 132 -4.32 21.39 6.96
CA LEU A 132 -2.98 21.52 6.40
C LEU A 132 -2.00 20.51 7.03
N ASN A 133 -2.10 20.25 8.34
CA ASN A 133 -1.27 19.25 9.00
C ASN A 133 -1.54 17.83 8.48
N ARG A 134 -2.80 17.50 8.20
CA ARG A 134 -3.15 16.20 7.62
C ARG A 134 -2.71 16.06 6.16
N ALA A 135 -2.63 17.17 5.44
CA ALA A 135 -2.27 17.17 4.02
C ALA A 135 -0.78 16.87 3.77
N GLN A 136 0.11 17.02 4.78
CA GLN A 136 1.56 16.85 4.64
C GLN A 136 2.09 17.58 3.40
N LEU A 137 1.80 18.88 3.31
CA LEU A 137 2.07 19.68 2.12
C LEU A 137 3.56 19.72 1.80
N ARG A 138 3.88 19.60 0.51
CA ARG A 138 5.19 19.98 0.00
C ARG A 138 5.33 21.52 0.00
N ARG A 139 6.56 22.02 0.02
CA ARG A 139 6.81 23.48 0.00
C ARG A 139 6.24 24.17 -1.23
N ASP A 140 6.29 23.52 -2.39
CA ASP A 140 5.69 24.03 -3.64
C ASP A 140 4.17 24.18 -3.53
N GLU A 141 3.48 23.20 -2.94
CA GLU A 141 2.04 23.25 -2.67
C GLU A 141 1.69 24.38 -1.69
N LEU A 142 2.50 24.54 -0.63
CA LEU A 142 2.34 25.63 0.32
C LEU A 142 2.56 27.00 -0.35
N HIS A 143 3.51 27.11 -1.26
CA HIS A 143 3.73 28.31 -2.06
C HIS A 143 2.54 28.63 -2.97
N ILE A 144 1.93 27.62 -3.59
CA ILE A 144 0.69 27.79 -4.36
C ILE A 144 -0.42 28.36 -3.48
N LEU A 145 -0.65 27.79 -2.30
CA LEU A 145 -1.67 28.27 -1.35
C LEU A 145 -1.40 29.73 -0.93
N ARG A 146 -0.14 30.08 -0.64
CA ARG A 146 0.24 31.47 -0.33
C ARG A 146 0.05 32.41 -1.53
N GLY A 147 0.30 31.92 -2.75
CA GLY A 147 0.06 32.63 -4.00
C GLY A 147 -1.43 32.96 -4.19
N ILE A 148 -2.31 31.98 -3.96
CA ILE A 148 -3.77 32.17 -4.00
C ILE A 148 -4.20 33.22 -2.97
N ALA A 149 -3.73 33.11 -1.72
CA ALA A 149 -4.04 34.10 -0.67
C ALA A 149 -3.61 35.51 -1.08
N ARG A 150 -2.41 35.66 -1.65
CA ARG A 150 -1.91 36.95 -2.14
C ARG A 150 -2.77 37.51 -3.27
N ALA A 151 -3.23 36.67 -4.20
CA ALA A 151 -4.10 37.08 -5.29
C ALA A 151 -5.49 37.50 -4.80
N ALA A 152 -6.08 36.75 -3.87
CA ALA A 152 -7.37 37.09 -3.27
C ALA A 152 -7.33 38.45 -2.56
N ARG A 153 -6.29 38.71 -1.77
CA ARG A 153 -6.12 40.00 -1.07
C ARG A 153 -5.97 41.20 -2.00
N ARG A 154 -5.43 41.01 -3.23
CA ARG A 154 -5.34 42.09 -4.23
C ARG A 154 -6.69 42.50 -4.79
N HIS A 155 -7.67 41.59 -4.86
CA HIS A 155 -8.99 41.86 -5.43
C HIS A 155 -9.94 42.57 -4.47
N VAL A 156 -9.56 42.70 -3.20
CA VAL A 156 -10.37 43.36 -2.16
C VAL A 156 -9.85 44.76 -1.81
N ARG A 157 -8.75 45.18 -2.45
CA ARG A 157 -8.30 46.58 -2.47
C ARG A 157 -8.85 47.28 -3.71
#